data_AF-A0A522E2M4-F1
#
_entry.id   AF-A0A522E2M4-F1
#
_cell.length_a   1.000
_cell.length_b   1.000
_cell.length_c   1.000
_cell.angle_alpha   90.00
_cell.angle_beta   90.00
_cell.angle_gamma   90.00
#
_symmetry.space_group_name_H-M   'P 1'
#
loop_
_entity.id
_entity.type
_entity.pdbx_description
1 polymer ?
#
loop_
_entity_poly.entity_id
_entity_poly.type
_entity_poly.pdbx_seq_one_letter_code
_entity_poly.pdbx_strand_id
1 'polypeptide(L)'
;MQPSSPPSPFRSLKTKIVIPLLVISAVLVPLSVWLTQRLFTQRIEEQARFRVHHLANAVKAAARATSEPAELMRIVHALGEEPDVTFIVVASGETLRVLAATKQAWIGRSISDLSEKDVTQHLANTMATQQAYPHFHTETGEFEFILPFDLDSAGASPRDRADRAVMVRL
;
A
#
# COMPACT_ATOMS: atom_id res chain seq x y z
N MET A 1 6.70 77.89 -29.58
CA MET A 1 7.92 77.28 -29.00
C MET A 1 7.49 76.41 -27.83
N GLN A 2 7.58 75.08 -27.96
CA GLN A 2 7.17 74.11 -26.93
C GLN A 2 8.38 73.74 -26.04
N PRO A 3 8.23 73.62 -24.71
CA PRO A 3 9.25 73.05 -23.85
C PRO A 3 9.17 71.52 -23.85
N SER A 4 10.24 70.86 -24.30
CA SER A 4 10.45 69.42 -24.20
C SER A 4 10.74 69.03 -22.75
N SER A 5 9.83 68.26 -22.14
CA SER A 5 10.03 67.69 -20.80
C SER A 5 10.99 66.48 -20.88
N PRO A 6 11.99 66.36 -19.99
CA PRO A 6 12.91 65.23 -20.00
C PRO A 6 12.23 63.95 -19.48
N PRO A 7 12.60 62.76 -20.01
CA PRO A 7 12.02 61.48 -19.60
C PRO A 7 12.44 61.11 -18.17
N SER A 8 11.47 60.71 -17.36
CA SER A 8 11.62 60.47 -15.93
C SER A 8 12.46 59.21 -15.59
N PRO A 9 13.32 59.23 -14.54
CA PRO A 9 14.18 58.12 -14.15
C PRO A 9 13.50 57.03 -13.29
N PHE A 10 12.18 57.12 -13.06
CA PHE A 10 11.43 56.21 -12.18
C PHE A 10 11.28 54.77 -12.70
N ARG A 11 11.75 54.49 -13.92
CA ARG A 11 11.77 53.13 -14.50
C ARG A 11 12.87 52.25 -13.92
N SER A 12 13.90 52.85 -13.31
CA SER A 12 15.09 52.11 -12.83
C SER A 12 14.90 51.49 -11.44
N LEU A 13 14.21 52.16 -10.51
CA LEU A 13 13.98 51.60 -9.15
C LEU A 13 13.01 50.41 -9.16
N LYS A 14 11.90 50.52 -9.92
CA LYS A 14 10.92 49.44 -10.04
C LYS A 14 11.57 48.19 -10.66
N THR A 15 12.34 48.35 -11.73
CA THR A 15 13.04 47.23 -12.39
C THR A 15 14.12 46.60 -11.49
N LYS A 16 14.84 47.42 -10.70
CA LYS A 16 15.93 46.95 -9.82
C LYS A 16 15.45 46.14 -8.61
N ILE A 17 14.19 46.30 -8.20
CA ILE A 17 13.61 45.58 -7.04
C ILE A 17 12.56 44.55 -7.47
N VAL A 18 11.72 44.86 -8.46
CA VAL A 18 10.62 43.98 -8.89
C VAL A 18 11.14 42.77 -9.67
N ILE A 19 12.20 42.90 -10.48
CA ILE A 19 12.79 41.76 -11.19
C ILE A 19 13.37 40.72 -10.22
N PRO A 20 14.26 41.06 -9.25
CA PRO A 20 14.77 40.05 -8.34
C PRO A 20 13.67 39.44 -7.47
N LEU A 21 12.66 40.23 -7.08
CA LEU A 21 11.49 39.70 -6.36
C LEU A 21 10.71 38.67 -7.19
N LEU A 22 10.49 38.96 -8.48
CA LEU A 22 9.84 38.02 -9.41
C LEU A 22 10.67 36.76 -9.63
N VAL A 23 11.99 36.90 -9.81
CA VAL A 23 12.89 35.75 -9.98
C VAL A 23 12.90 34.87 -8.74
N ILE A 24 12.97 35.47 -7.54
CA ILE A 24 12.88 34.72 -6.28
C ILE A 24 11.56 33.97 -6.22
N SER A 25 10.43 34.61 -6.52
CA SER A 25 9.12 33.95 -6.51
C SER A 25 9.03 32.81 -7.54
N ALA A 26 9.58 33.01 -8.74
CA ALA A 26 9.58 32.04 -9.82
C ALA A 26 10.48 30.83 -9.52
N VAL A 27 11.48 30.98 -8.66
CA VAL A 27 12.34 29.88 -8.20
C VAL A 27 11.76 29.20 -6.95
N LEU A 28 11.16 29.96 -6.02
CA LEU A 28 10.63 29.42 -4.77
C LEU A 28 9.49 28.43 -5.01
N VAL A 29 8.59 28.73 -5.96
CA VAL A 29 7.43 27.89 -6.25
C VAL A 29 7.84 26.49 -6.76
N PRO A 30 8.63 26.35 -7.85
CA PRO A 30 9.05 25.03 -8.31
C PRO A 30 9.97 24.33 -7.31
N LEU A 31 10.80 25.04 -6.56
CA LEU A 31 11.62 24.45 -5.50
C LEU A 31 10.75 23.87 -4.38
N SER A 32 9.69 24.58 -3.98
CA SER A 32 8.72 24.09 -3.01
C SER A 32 8.00 22.86 -3.53
N VAL A 33 7.50 22.86 -4.77
CA VAL A 33 6.83 21.70 -5.38
C VAL A 33 7.76 20.49 -5.44
N TRP A 34 9.01 20.70 -5.85
CA TRP A 34 10.01 19.64 -5.93
C TRP A 34 10.36 19.06 -4.55
N LEU A 35 10.50 19.92 -3.54
CA LEU A 35 10.78 19.50 -2.16
C LEU A 35 9.58 18.77 -1.55
N THR A 36 8.36 19.26 -1.78
CA THR A 36 7.12 18.62 -1.34
C THR A 36 6.95 17.26 -2.00
N GLN A 37 7.21 17.13 -3.31
CA GLN A 37 7.17 15.84 -4.01
C GLN A 37 8.16 14.84 -3.39
N ARG A 38 9.38 15.25 -3.04
CA ARG A 38 10.35 14.37 -2.38
C ARG A 38 9.95 13.97 -0.95
N LEU A 39 9.33 14.87 -0.20
CA LEU A 39 8.91 14.61 1.18
C LEU A 39 7.59 13.83 1.29
N PHE A 40 6.71 13.95 0.29
CA PHE A 40 5.42 13.24 0.29
C PHE A 40 5.58 11.73 0.12
N THR A 41 6.57 11.26 -0.64
CA THR A 41 6.76 9.83 -0.87
C THR A 41 7.05 9.07 0.42
N GLN A 42 7.80 9.67 1.36
CA GLN A 42 8.17 9.00 2.63
C GLN A 42 7.00 8.94 3.63
N ARG A 43 6.12 9.95 3.65
CA ARG A 43 4.98 9.98 4.57
C ARG A 43 3.86 9.04 4.17
N ILE A 44 3.68 8.83 2.86
CA ILE A 44 2.66 7.92 2.32
C ILE A 44 3.01 6.46 2.67
N GLU A 45 4.30 6.10 2.58
CA GLU A 45 4.74 4.73 2.88
C GLU A 45 4.52 4.34 4.34
N GLU A 46 4.80 5.23 5.29
CA GLU A 46 4.58 4.98 6.72
C GLU A 46 3.08 4.79 7.03
N GLN A 47 2.21 5.65 6.47
CA GLN A 47 0.76 5.55 6.69
C GLN A 47 0.17 4.29 6.06
N ALA A 48 0.58 3.95 4.84
CA ALA A 48 0.16 2.72 4.17
C ALA A 48 0.56 1.51 5.01
N ARG A 49 1.83 1.46 5.46
CA ARG A 49 2.36 0.36 6.27
C ARG A 49 1.57 0.12 7.56
N PHE A 50 1.23 1.17 8.30
CA PHE A 50 0.41 1.03 9.51
C PHE A 50 -0.97 0.45 9.20
N ARG A 51 -1.65 0.96 8.16
CA ARG A 51 -2.98 0.49 7.78
C ARG A 51 -2.98 -0.97 7.33
N VAL A 52 -2.06 -1.36 6.45
CA VAL A 52 -1.97 -2.75 5.96
C VAL A 52 -1.67 -3.70 7.10
N HIS A 53 -0.82 -3.28 8.05
CA HIS A 53 -0.51 -4.07 9.24
C HIS A 53 -1.74 -4.30 10.12
N HIS A 54 -2.57 -3.28 10.34
CA HIS A 54 -3.80 -3.41 11.12
C HIS A 54 -4.83 -4.32 10.42
N LEU A 55 -5.03 -4.14 9.11
CA LEU A 55 -5.94 -4.97 8.32
C LEU A 55 -5.50 -6.44 8.29
N ALA A 56 -4.22 -6.70 8.01
CA ALA A 56 -3.71 -8.07 7.96
C ALA A 56 -3.83 -8.77 9.33
N ASN A 57 -3.61 -8.04 10.43
CA ASN A 57 -3.82 -8.58 11.78
C ASN A 57 -5.31 -8.83 12.08
N ALA A 58 -6.22 -7.96 11.64
CA ALA A 58 -7.66 -8.15 11.81
C ALA A 58 -8.15 -9.38 11.03
N VAL A 59 -7.73 -9.54 9.78
CA VAL A 59 -8.05 -10.73 8.96
C VAL A 59 -7.45 -11.98 9.57
N LYS A 60 -6.20 -11.94 10.05
CA LYS A 60 -5.57 -13.04 10.79
C LYS A 60 -6.37 -13.44 12.03
N ALA A 61 -6.84 -12.47 12.81
CA ALA A 61 -7.67 -12.72 13.98
C ALA A 61 -9.01 -13.35 13.60
N ALA A 62 -9.66 -12.84 12.56
CA ALA A 62 -10.90 -13.42 12.02
C ALA A 62 -10.71 -14.86 11.51
N ALA A 63 -9.62 -15.12 10.79
CA ALA A 63 -9.28 -16.43 10.25
C ALA A 63 -8.90 -17.45 11.33
N ARG A 64 -8.48 -16.99 12.52
CA ARG A 64 -8.26 -17.84 13.70
C ARG A 64 -9.55 -18.09 14.48
N ALA A 65 -10.41 -17.08 14.60
CA ALA A 65 -11.68 -17.20 15.32
C ALA A 65 -12.71 -18.05 14.56
N THR A 66 -12.64 -18.03 13.24
CA THR A 66 -13.65 -18.63 12.36
C THR A 66 -13.17 -19.97 11.81
N SER A 67 -13.91 -21.03 12.10
CA SER A 67 -13.66 -22.37 11.53
C SER A 67 -14.40 -22.59 10.20
N GLU A 68 -15.44 -21.80 9.93
CA GLU A 68 -16.27 -21.91 8.72
C GLU A 68 -15.76 -21.00 7.58
N PRO A 69 -15.39 -21.53 6.41
CA PRO A 69 -14.89 -20.73 5.29
C PRO A 69 -15.87 -19.65 4.81
N ALA A 70 -17.18 -19.92 4.86
CA ALA A 70 -18.21 -18.99 4.41
C ALA A 70 -18.28 -17.72 5.29
N GLU A 71 -18.12 -17.88 6.60
CA GLU A 71 -18.09 -16.74 7.53
C GLU A 71 -16.80 -15.92 7.35
N LEU A 72 -15.65 -16.59 7.14
CA LEU A 72 -14.40 -15.90 6.83
C LEU A 72 -14.49 -15.11 5.51
N MET A 73 -15.12 -15.68 4.48
CA MET A 73 -15.36 -14.99 3.21
C MET A 73 -16.17 -13.71 3.40
N ARG A 74 -17.23 -13.76 4.23
CA ARG A 74 -18.05 -12.58 4.52
C ARG A 74 -17.25 -11.48 5.21
N ILE A 75 -16.41 -11.84 6.19
CA ILE A 75 -15.56 -10.88 6.91
C ILE A 75 -14.50 -10.29 5.96
N VAL A 76 -13.82 -11.12 5.17
CA VAL A 76 -12.82 -10.68 4.19
C VAL A 76 -13.44 -9.78 3.12
N HIS A 77 -14.65 -10.09 2.66
CA HIS A 77 -15.36 -9.24 1.71
C HIS A 77 -15.71 -7.89 2.32
N ALA A 78 -16.24 -7.85 3.54
CA ALA A 78 -16.56 -6.60 4.23
C ALA A 78 -15.32 -5.73 4.48
N LEU A 79 -14.19 -6.34 4.85
CA LEU A 79 -12.91 -5.63 4.99
C LEU A 79 -12.34 -5.18 3.64
N GLY A 80 -12.66 -5.89 2.56
CA GLY A 80 -12.28 -5.51 1.20
C GLY A 80 -13.05 -4.32 0.63
N GLU A 81 -14.15 -3.91 1.26
CA GLU A 81 -14.91 -2.72 0.88
C GLU A 81 -14.36 -1.43 1.52
N GLU A 82 -13.36 -1.53 2.39
CA GLU A 82 -12.72 -0.37 3.01
C GLU A 82 -11.96 0.46 1.96
N PRO A 83 -12.07 1.80 1.98
CA PRO A 83 -11.30 2.64 1.07
C PRO A 83 -9.81 2.37 1.22
N ASP A 84 -9.10 2.42 0.09
CA ASP A 84 -7.68 2.12 -0.04
C ASP A 84 -7.32 0.63 -0.05
N VAL A 85 -8.27 -0.32 0.08
CA VAL A 85 -7.98 -1.77 -0.06
C VAL A 85 -8.15 -2.22 -1.51
N THR A 86 -7.06 -2.64 -2.15
CA THR A 86 -7.10 -3.19 -3.50
C THR A 86 -7.59 -4.64 -3.50
N PHE A 87 -7.03 -5.50 -2.63
CA PHE A 87 -7.58 -6.84 -2.38
C PHE A 87 -7.02 -7.51 -1.11
N ILE A 88 -7.74 -8.54 -0.64
CA ILE A 88 -7.31 -9.41 0.46
C ILE A 88 -7.39 -10.86 -0.01
N VAL A 89 -6.40 -11.67 0.35
CA VAL A 89 -6.35 -13.12 0.10
C VAL A 89 -5.93 -13.86 1.36
N VAL A 90 -6.63 -14.94 1.67
CA VAL A 90 -6.28 -15.88 2.73
C VAL A 90 -6.07 -17.25 2.08
N ALA A 91 -4.86 -17.80 2.23
CA ALA A 91 -4.49 -19.12 1.72
C ALA A 91 -4.12 -20.06 2.86
N SER A 92 -4.33 -21.36 2.66
CA SER A 92 -4.10 -22.38 3.68
C SER A 92 -3.76 -23.74 3.09
N GLY A 93 -2.99 -24.51 3.88
CA GLY A 93 -2.77 -25.92 3.68
C GLY A 93 -1.58 -26.21 2.77
N GLU A 94 -1.25 -27.49 2.66
CA GLU A 94 -0.05 -27.98 1.96
C GLU A 94 -0.07 -27.69 0.45
N THR A 95 -1.27 -27.63 -0.14
CA THR A 95 -1.48 -27.25 -1.55
C THR A 95 -1.74 -25.76 -1.74
N LEU A 96 -1.62 -24.95 -0.68
CA LEU A 96 -1.76 -23.49 -0.71
C LEU A 96 -3.03 -23.05 -1.45
N ARG A 97 -4.19 -23.52 -0.98
CA ARG A 97 -5.48 -23.18 -1.58
C ARG A 97 -6.03 -21.90 -0.96
N VAL A 98 -6.61 -21.04 -1.78
CA VAL A 98 -7.30 -19.83 -1.33
C VAL A 98 -8.60 -20.20 -0.63
N LEU A 99 -8.70 -19.83 0.65
CA LEU A 99 -9.89 -20.04 1.49
C LEU A 99 -10.89 -18.88 1.37
N ALA A 100 -10.37 -17.66 1.33
CA ALA A 100 -11.17 -16.45 1.22
C ALA A 100 -10.39 -15.41 0.44
N ALA A 101 -11.07 -14.64 -0.41
CA ALA A 101 -10.50 -13.52 -1.13
C ALA A 101 -11.59 -12.50 -1.43
N THR A 102 -11.20 -11.23 -1.59
CA THR A 102 -12.13 -10.20 -2.10
C THR A 102 -12.47 -10.46 -3.56
N LYS A 103 -11.52 -10.97 -4.35
CA LYS A 103 -11.74 -11.44 -5.72
C LYS A 103 -12.35 -12.85 -5.69
N GLN A 104 -13.66 -12.94 -5.91
CA GLN A 104 -14.39 -14.21 -5.88
C GLN A 104 -13.82 -15.29 -6.82
N ALA A 105 -13.28 -14.90 -7.97
CA ALA A 105 -12.68 -15.82 -8.95
C ALA A 105 -11.46 -16.60 -8.42
N TRP A 106 -10.84 -16.13 -7.32
CA TRP A 106 -9.66 -16.74 -6.72
C TRP A 106 -10.01 -17.78 -5.65
N ILE A 107 -11.23 -17.75 -5.11
CA ILE A 107 -11.65 -18.60 -4.00
C ILE A 107 -11.65 -20.07 -4.44
N GLY A 108 -11.03 -20.93 -3.62
CA GLY A 108 -10.89 -22.35 -3.90
C GLY A 108 -9.85 -22.69 -4.97
N ARG A 109 -9.15 -21.72 -5.57
CA ARG A 109 -8.02 -22.01 -6.46
C ARG A 109 -6.74 -22.26 -5.67
N SER A 110 -5.82 -23.00 -6.28
CA SER A 110 -4.43 -23.02 -5.82
C SER A 110 -3.82 -21.64 -6.03
N ILE A 111 -2.92 -21.19 -5.14
CA ILE A 111 -2.17 -19.96 -5.38
C ILE A 111 -1.38 -20.02 -6.69
N SER A 112 -1.00 -21.22 -7.16
CA SER A 112 -0.27 -21.43 -8.41
C SER A 112 -1.11 -21.13 -9.67
N ASP A 113 -2.44 -21.14 -9.54
CA ASP A 113 -3.39 -20.90 -10.63
C ASP A 113 -3.92 -19.46 -10.64
N LEU A 114 -3.39 -18.59 -9.78
CA LEU A 114 -3.76 -17.18 -9.74
C LEU A 114 -3.18 -16.45 -10.94
N SER A 115 -3.93 -15.49 -11.47
CA SER A 115 -3.52 -14.68 -12.62
C SER A 115 -2.32 -13.77 -12.31
N GLU A 116 -2.11 -13.44 -11.04
CA GLU A 116 -1.04 -12.57 -10.58
C GLU A 116 0.13 -13.40 -10.04
N LYS A 117 1.22 -13.47 -10.81
CA LYS A 117 2.39 -14.30 -10.47
C LYS A 117 3.13 -13.79 -9.22
N ASP A 118 3.13 -12.48 -9.01
CA ASP A 118 3.79 -11.86 -7.85
C ASP A 118 3.12 -12.29 -6.54
N VAL A 119 1.78 -12.32 -6.54
CA VAL A 119 0.95 -12.83 -5.43
C VAL A 119 1.34 -14.27 -5.09
N THR A 120 1.42 -15.14 -6.10
CA THR A 120 1.80 -16.55 -5.92
C THR A 120 3.19 -16.68 -5.29
N GLN A 121 4.17 -15.93 -5.81
CA GLN A 121 5.56 -16.03 -5.37
C GLN A 121 5.73 -15.48 -3.95
N HIS A 122 5.14 -14.33 -3.63
CA HIS A 122 5.25 -13.72 -2.31
C HIS A 122 4.53 -14.56 -1.24
N LEU A 123 3.36 -15.12 -1.53
CA LEU A 123 2.65 -16.04 -0.64
C LEU A 123 3.45 -17.31 -0.39
N ALA A 124 3.95 -17.95 -1.44
CA ALA A 124 4.77 -19.17 -1.32
C ALA A 124 6.04 -18.92 -0.49
N ASN A 125 6.74 -17.81 -0.73
CA ASN A 125 7.93 -17.42 0.03
C ASN A 125 7.61 -17.13 1.50
N THR A 126 6.50 -16.43 1.77
CA THR A 126 6.08 -16.10 3.14
C THR A 126 5.75 -17.36 3.93
N MET A 127 5.07 -18.32 3.31
CA MET A 127 4.74 -19.59 3.96
C MET A 127 5.97 -20.49 4.15
N ALA A 128 6.91 -20.48 3.21
CA ALA A 128 8.17 -21.21 3.35
C ALA A 128 9.10 -20.63 4.42
N THR A 129 9.16 -19.30 4.54
CA THR A 129 10.05 -18.61 5.49
C THR A 129 9.41 -18.38 6.85
N GLN A 130 8.08 -18.45 6.94
CA GLN A 130 7.29 -18.08 8.13
C GLN A 130 7.59 -16.65 8.62
N GLN A 131 8.02 -15.77 7.72
CA GLN A 131 8.32 -14.36 8.00
C GLN A 131 7.33 -13.44 7.29
N ALA A 132 6.96 -12.34 7.96
CA ALA A 132 6.12 -11.32 7.35
C ALA A 132 6.82 -10.67 6.15
N TYR A 133 6.10 -10.46 5.05
CA TYR A 133 6.63 -9.86 3.83
C TYR A 133 5.97 -8.50 3.56
N PRO A 134 6.58 -7.38 3.99
CA PRO A 134 6.20 -6.03 3.58
C PRO A 134 6.85 -5.68 2.23
N HIS A 135 6.05 -5.24 1.26
CA HIS A 135 6.54 -4.80 -0.05
C HIS A 135 5.77 -3.58 -0.55
N PHE A 136 6.48 -2.61 -1.13
CA PHE A 136 5.89 -1.43 -1.75
C PHE A 136 6.16 -1.44 -3.25
N HIS A 137 5.11 -1.54 -4.05
CA HIS A 137 5.18 -1.51 -5.50
C HIS A 137 5.33 -0.06 -5.95
N THR A 138 6.56 0.35 -6.25
CA THR A 138 6.84 1.75 -6.65
C THR A 138 6.18 2.12 -7.98
N GLU A 139 5.88 1.12 -8.83
CA GLU A 139 5.23 1.30 -10.13
C GLU A 139 3.73 1.62 -10.02
N THR A 140 3.03 0.95 -9.09
CA THR A 140 1.58 1.13 -8.88
C THR A 140 1.26 2.04 -7.71
N GLY A 141 2.22 2.30 -6.82
CA GLY A 141 2.02 3.01 -5.56
C GLY A 141 1.32 2.17 -4.49
N GLU A 142 1.23 0.85 -4.67
CA GLU A 142 0.48 -0.07 -3.80
C GLU A 142 1.39 -0.68 -2.72
N PHE A 143 0.84 -0.84 -1.51
CA PHE A 143 1.54 -1.50 -0.40
C PHE A 143 0.97 -2.91 -0.17
N GLU A 144 1.83 -3.91 -0.27
CA GLU A 144 1.54 -5.30 0.01
C GLU A 144 2.10 -5.71 1.38
N PHE A 145 1.31 -6.45 2.15
CA PHE A 145 1.74 -7.05 3.38
C PHE A 145 1.21 -8.48 3.51
N ILE A 146 2.13 -9.42 3.73
CA ILE A 146 1.78 -10.82 3.96
C ILE A 146 2.15 -11.22 5.39
N LEU A 147 1.21 -11.83 6.09
CA LEU A 147 1.39 -12.40 7.42
C LEU A 147 1.18 -13.92 7.39
N PRO A 148 2.20 -14.71 7.75
CA PRO A 148 1.99 -16.10 8.07
C PRO A 148 1.29 -16.23 9.43
N PHE A 149 0.45 -17.25 9.56
CA PHE A 149 -0.16 -17.61 10.82
C PHE A 149 -0.48 -19.08 10.90
N ASP A 150 -0.19 -19.62 12.08
CA ASP A 150 -0.62 -20.97 12.43
C ASP A 150 -2.02 -20.89 13.05
N LEU A 151 -2.84 -21.89 12.73
CA LEU A 151 -3.91 -22.30 13.62
C LEU A 151 -3.25 -23.13 14.73
N ASP A 152 -3.05 -22.51 15.88
CA ASP A 152 -2.82 -23.28 17.10
C ASP A 152 -4.12 -24.04 17.41
N SER A 153 -4.29 -25.21 16.80
CA SER A 153 -5.11 -26.26 17.40
C SER A 153 -4.38 -26.57 18.71
N ALA A 154 -4.86 -26.05 19.84
CA ALA A 154 -4.26 -26.30 21.14
C ALA A 154 -4.04 -27.81 21.33
N GLY A 155 -2.79 -28.28 21.14
CA GLY A 155 -2.42 -29.71 21.18
C GLY A 155 -2.07 -30.41 19.85
N ALA A 156 -2.05 -29.74 18.69
CA ALA A 156 -1.62 -30.37 17.43
C ALA A 156 -0.10 -30.57 17.37
N SER A 157 0.32 -31.77 16.93
CA SER A 157 1.73 -32.06 16.66
C SER A 157 2.28 -31.16 15.54
N PRO A 158 3.59 -30.82 15.52
CA PRO A 158 4.19 -29.96 14.49
C PRO A 158 3.99 -30.40 13.03
N ARG A 159 3.55 -31.65 12.81
CA ARG A 159 3.25 -32.22 11.49
C ARG A 159 1.81 -31.98 11.02
N ASP A 160 0.88 -31.66 11.92
CA ASP A 160 -0.53 -31.35 11.62
C ASP A 160 -0.82 -29.85 11.60
N ARG A 161 0.23 -29.03 11.63
CA ARG A 161 0.09 -27.57 11.54
C ARG A 161 -0.33 -27.20 10.13
N ALA A 162 -1.60 -26.83 9.97
CA ALA A 162 -2.08 -26.23 8.74
C ALA A 162 -1.56 -24.80 8.65
N ASP A 163 -0.41 -24.63 7.98
CA ASP A 163 0.16 -23.31 7.72
C ASP A 163 -0.85 -22.48 6.91
N ARG A 164 -1.05 -21.22 7.31
CA ARG A 164 -1.89 -20.25 6.62
C ARG A 164 -1.13 -18.94 6.40
N ALA A 165 -1.51 -18.22 5.36
CA ALA A 165 -1.06 -16.86 5.14
C ALA A 165 -2.23 -15.93 4.78
N VAL A 166 -2.18 -14.72 5.30
CA VAL A 166 -3.02 -13.60 4.86
C VAL A 166 -2.15 -12.66 4.06
N MET A 167 -2.61 -12.27 2.89
CA MET A 167 -2.07 -11.18 2.09
C MET A 167 -3.09 -10.07 2.00
N VAL A 168 -2.65 -8.84 2.26
CA VAL A 168 -3.44 -7.62 2.07
C VAL A 168 -2.65 -6.70 1.14
N ARG A 169 -3.31 -6.13 0.14
CA ARG A 169 -2.75 -5.10 -0.72
C ARG A 169 -3.63 -3.86 -0.69
N LEU A 170 -3.02 -2.72 -0.36
CA LEU A 170 -3.61 -1.39 -0.49
C LEU A 170 -3.16 -0.76 -1.80
#